data_AF-A0A1I1Q5H3-F1
#
_entry.id   AF-A0A1I1Q5H3-F1
#
_cell.length_a   1.000
_cell.length_b   1.000
_cell.length_c   1.000
_cell.angle_alpha   90.00
_cell.angle_beta   90.00
_cell.angle_gamma   90.00
#
_symmetry.space_group_name_H-M   'P 1'
#
loop_
_entity.id
_entity.type
_entity.pdbx_description
1 polymer ?
#
loop_
_entity_poly.entity_id
_entity_poly.type
_entity_poly.pdbx_seq_one_letter_code
_entity_poly.pdbx_strand_id
1 'polypeptide(L)'
;MRGLLADPTSLLAKACGADGYTLDQHLLMLILDALRTANWMRSRDGQKGRNRPKPVSPLARKKGRRIGRTTRSPQQVAAYLASIGPPRKSVT
;
A
#
# COMPACT_ATOMS: atom_id res chain seq x y z
N MET A 1 -0.10 20.79 7.47
CA MET A 1 -1.19 20.23 6.61
C MET A 1 -1.10 20.68 5.15
N ARG A 2 -0.79 21.95 4.84
CA ARG A 2 -0.72 22.47 3.45
C ARG A 2 0.17 21.66 2.48
N GLY A 3 1.30 21.11 2.94
CA GLY A 3 2.21 20.33 2.08
C GLY A 3 1.65 18.98 1.58
N LEU A 4 0.78 18.32 2.36
CA LEU A 4 0.19 17.03 1.96
C LEU A 4 -0.95 17.17 0.94
N LEU A 5 -1.57 18.35 0.86
CA LEU A 5 -2.58 18.67 -0.15
C LEU A 5 -1.93 19.16 -1.45
N ALA A 6 -0.74 19.75 -1.37
CA ALA A 6 0.02 20.25 -2.51
C ALA A 6 0.78 19.15 -3.27
N ASP A 7 1.01 17.99 -2.66
CA ASP A 7 1.64 16.84 -3.31
C ASP A 7 0.58 16.03 -4.10
N PRO A 8 0.60 16.03 -5.44
CA PRO A 8 -0.38 15.32 -6.26
C PRO A 8 -0.26 13.79 -6.14
N THR A 9 0.83 13.27 -5.55
CA THR A 9 1.00 11.84 -5.29
C THR A 9 0.41 11.39 -3.94
N SER A 10 0.13 12.34 -3.05
CA SER A 10 -0.46 12.13 -1.72
C SER A 10 -1.84 11.48 -1.81
N LEU A 11 -2.06 10.45 -0.98
CA LEU A 11 -3.36 9.78 -0.86
C LEU A 11 -4.45 10.73 -0.37
N LEU A 12 -4.10 11.70 0.48
CA LEU A 12 -5.03 12.69 0.99
C LEU A 12 -5.42 13.69 -0.11
N ALA A 13 -4.47 14.14 -0.92
CA ALA A 13 -4.77 15.00 -2.07
C ALA A 13 -5.71 14.30 -3.08
N LYS A 14 -5.46 13.02 -3.35
CA LYS A 14 -6.32 12.20 -4.22
C LYS A 14 -7.71 11.99 -3.64
N ALA A 15 -7.81 11.67 -2.35
CA ALA A 15 -9.11 11.56 -1.67
C ALA A 15 -9.91 12.87 -1.68
N CYS A 16 -9.22 14.03 -1.72
CA CYS A 16 -9.82 15.35 -1.88
C CYS A 16 -10.08 15.76 -3.34
N GLY A 17 -9.87 14.86 -4.31
CA GLY A 17 -10.22 15.06 -5.72
C GLY A 17 -9.13 15.65 -6.61
N ALA A 18 -7.87 15.69 -6.17
CA ALA A 18 -6.75 16.14 -7.00
C ALA A 18 -6.51 15.26 -8.25
N ASP A 19 -7.08 14.06 -8.31
CA ASP A 19 -6.99 13.12 -9.44
C ASP A 19 -8.25 13.09 -10.31
N GLY A 20 -9.16 14.06 -10.16
CA GLY A 20 -10.35 14.23 -11.00
C GLY A 20 -11.53 13.34 -10.61
N TYR A 21 -11.42 12.59 -9.51
CA TYR A 21 -12.51 11.79 -8.96
C TYR A 21 -13.09 12.40 -7.69
N THR A 22 -14.40 12.31 -7.52
CA THR A 22 -15.04 12.69 -6.25
C THR A 22 -14.78 11.63 -5.17
N LEU A 23 -14.96 12.00 -3.90
CA LEU A 23 -14.84 11.06 -2.79
C LEU A 23 -15.75 9.83 -2.96
N ASP A 24 -16.99 10.04 -3.40
CA ASP A 24 -17.95 8.96 -3.63
C ASP A 24 -17.48 7.99 -4.73
N GLN A 25 -16.89 8.53 -5.81
CA GLN A 25 -16.29 7.70 -6.86
C GLN A 25 -15.13 6.87 -6.33
N HIS A 26 -14.28 7.45 -5.47
CA HIS A 26 -13.21 6.72 -4.79
C HIS A 26 -13.73 5.61 -3.89
N LEU A 27 -14.79 5.88 -3.12
CA LEU A 27 -15.43 4.87 -2.26
C LEU A 27 -16.05 3.74 -3.09
N LEU A 28 -16.73 4.05 -4.19
CA LEU A 28 -17.27 3.05 -5.12
C LEU A 28 -16.17 2.17 -5.72
N MET A 29 -15.05 2.76 -6.13
CA MET A 29 -13.92 1.99 -6.65
C MET A 29 -13.32 1.06 -5.58
N LEU A 30 -13.23 1.51 -4.33
CA LEU A 30 -12.75 0.67 -3.22
C LEU A 30 -13.70 -0.50 -2.92
N ILE A 31 -15.01 -0.26 -2.93
CA ILE A 31 -16.03 -1.30 -2.75
C ILE A 31 -15.93 -2.32 -3.89
N LEU A 32 -15.82 -1.85 -5.13
CA LEU A 32 -15.64 -2.72 -6.29
C LEU A 32 -14.40 -3.61 -6.16
N ASP A 33 -13.26 -3.05 -5.74
CA ASP A 33 -12.02 -3.81 -5.53
C ASP A 33 -12.16 -4.88 -4.44
N ALA A 34 -12.88 -4.58 -3.36
CA ALA A 34 -13.19 -5.54 -2.31
C ALA A 34 -14.06 -6.70 -2.83
N LEU A 35 -15.12 -6.39 -3.58
CA LEU A 35 -16.01 -7.39 -4.19
C LEU A 35 -15.28 -8.27 -5.21
N ARG A 36 -14.45 -7.66 -6.08
CA ARG A 36 -13.62 -8.40 -7.03
C ARG A 36 -12.65 -9.34 -6.33
N THR A 37 -12.06 -8.89 -5.21
CA THR A 37 -11.17 -9.72 -4.40
C THR A 37 -11.93 -10.89 -3.77
N ALA A 38 -13.10 -10.65 -3.18
CA ALA A 38 -13.92 -11.69 -2.57
C ALA A 38 -14.37 -12.74 -3.60
N ASN A 39 -14.82 -12.31 -4.77
CA ASN A 39 -15.19 -13.21 -5.87
C ASN A 39 -13.99 -14.01 -6.38
N TRP A 40 -12.82 -13.35 -6.52
CA TRP A 40 -11.59 -14.05 -6.88
C TRP A 40 -11.21 -15.11 -5.85
N MET A 41 -11.30 -14.83 -4.54
CA MET A 41 -10.99 -15.80 -3.48
C MET A 41 -11.86 -17.07 -3.56
N ARG A 42 -13.11 -16.96 -4.03
CA ARG A 42 -14.03 -18.08 -4.21
C ARG A 42 -13.74 -18.91 -5.48
N SER A 43 -12.95 -18.37 -6.41
CA SER A 43 -12.59 -19.06 -7.66
C SER A 43 -11.45 -20.08 -7.46
N ARG A 44 -11.27 -20.98 -8.44
CA ARG A 44 -10.12 -21.91 -8.48
C ARG A 44 -8.77 -21.17 -8.48
N ASP A 45 -8.71 -20.01 -9.12
CA ASP A 45 -7.52 -19.16 -9.15
C ASP A 45 -7.22 -18.55 -7.78
N GLY A 46 -8.27 -18.15 -7.06
CA GLY A 46 -8.18 -17.70 -5.67
C GLY A 46 -7.60 -18.74 -4.74
N GLN A 47 -8.11 -19.97 -4.82
CA GLN A 47 -7.63 -21.10 -4.03
C GLN A 47 -6.14 -21.40 -4.27
N LYS A 48 -5.66 -21.19 -5.51
CA LYS A 48 -4.26 -21.39 -5.89
C LYS A 48 -3.39 -20.14 -5.77
N GLY A 49 -3.95 -19.01 -5.34
CA GLY A 49 -3.24 -17.73 -5.22
C GLY A 49 -2.76 -17.14 -6.55
N ARG A 50 -3.39 -17.50 -7.67
CA ARG A 50 -2.99 -17.07 -9.04
C ARG A 50 -3.91 -15.98 -9.56
N ASN A 51 -3.42 -15.17 -10.50
CA ASN A 51 -4.21 -14.20 -11.27
C ASN A 51 -5.10 -13.25 -10.44
N ARG A 52 -4.64 -12.82 -9.26
CA ARG A 52 -5.40 -11.87 -8.44
C ARG A 52 -5.66 -10.58 -9.25
N PRO A 53 -6.91 -10.09 -9.33
CA PRO A 53 -7.23 -8.89 -10.08
C PRO A 53 -6.43 -7.68 -9.57
N LYS A 54 -5.98 -6.84 -10.49
CA LYS A 54 -5.32 -5.57 -10.17
C LYS A 54 -6.38 -4.59 -9.60
N PRO A 55 -6.05 -3.82 -8.56
CA PRO A 55 -6.97 -2.82 -8.02
C PRO A 55 -7.29 -1.74 -9.06
N VAL A 56 -8.53 -1.27 -9.06
CA VAL A 56 -9.01 -0.14 -9.86
C VAL A 56 -8.79 1.16 -9.10
N SER A 57 -9.04 1.17 -7.80
CA SER A 57 -8.95 2.39 -7.00
C SER A 57 -7.50 2.88 -6.92
N PRO A 58 -7.24 4.18 -7.20
CA PRO A 58 -5.91 4.76 -7.00
C PRO A 58 -5.52 4.84 -5.52
N LEU A 59 -6.50 4.74 -4.62
CA LEU A 59 -6.33 4.69 -3.16
C LEU A 59 -6.10 3.26 -2.65
N ALA A 60 -6.28 2.23 -3.49
CA ALA A 60 -6.03 0.87 -3.07
C ALA A 60 -4.58 0.68 -2.64
N ARG A 61 -4.38 -0.13 -1.59
CA ARG A 61 -3.05 -0.44 -1.08
C ARG A 61 -2.21 -1.12 -2.16
N LYS A 62 -1.25 -0.38 -2.72
CA LYS A 62 -0.31 -0.92 -3.70
C LYS A 62 0.56 -1.98 -3.02
N LYS A 63 0.86 -3.07 -3.73
CA LYS A 63 1.89 -4.01 -3.27
C LYS A 63 3.19 -3.22 -3.10
N GLY A 64 3.81 -3.37 -1.93
CA GLY A 64 5.12 -2.78 -1.67
C GLY A 64 6.10 -3.21 -2.75
N ARG A 65 6.74 -2.26 -3.42
CA ARG A 65 7.85 -2.56 -4.32
C ARG A 65 8.98 -3.11 -3.45
N ARG A 66 9.39 -4.35 -3.68
CA ARG A 66 10.57 -4.91 -3.01
C ARG A 66 11.80 -4.21 -3.59
N ILE A 67 12.39 -3.30 -2.83
CA ILE A 67 13.60 -2.57 -3.22
C ILE A 67 14.78 -3.29 -2.58
N GLY A 68 15.72 -3.71 -3.42
CA GLY A 68 16.93 -4.41 -3.00
C GLY A 68 16.76 -5.92 -2.78
N ARG A 69 17.81 -6.66 -3.09
CA ARG A 69 18.07 -8.02 -2.58
C ARG A 69 19.33 -7.93 -1.73
N THR A 70 19.34 -8.62 -0.60
CA THR A 70 20.52 -8.68 0.28
C THR A 70 20.85 -10.15 0.53
N THR A 71 22.15 -10.45 0.57
CA THR A 71 22.68 -11.74 1.01
C THR A 71 22.80 -11.83 2.54
N ARG A 72 22.64 -10.69 3.24
CA ARG A 72 22.73 -10.62 4.71
C ARG A 72 21.48 -11.17 5.38
N SER A 73 21.65 -11.80 6.54
CA SER A 73 20.54 -12.31 7.34
C SER A 73 19.69 -11.14 7.89
N PRO A 74 18.39 -11.37 8.22
CA PRO A 74 17.53 -10.33 8.78
C PRO A 74 18.11 -9.66 10.03
N GLN A 75 18.82 -10.42 10.88
CA GLN A 75 19.49 -9.89 12.08
C GLN A 75 20.64 -8.94 11.72
N GLN A 76 21.46 -9.28 10.73
CA GLN A 76 22.56 -8.41 10.28
C GLN A 76 22.05 -7.10 9.69
N VAL A 77 20.95 -7.15 8.93
CA VAL A 77 20.30 -5.96 8.39
C VAL A 77 19.72 -5.11 9.51
N ALA A 78 19.06 -5.73 10.50
CA ALA A 78 18.53 -5.02 11.65
C ALA A 78 19.62 -4.34 12.49
N ALA A 79 20.75 -5.03 12.72
CA ALA A 79 21.91 -4.47 13.42
C ALA A 79 22.54 -3.29 12.67
N TYR A 80 22.70 -3.42 11.35
CA TYR A 80 23.21 -2.33 10.50
C TYR A 80 22.28 -1.12 10.44
N LEU A 81 20.97 -1.35 10.35
CA LEU A 81 19.99 -0.26 10.41
C LEU A 81 19.97 0.39 11.79
N ALA A 82 20.15 -0.38 12.87
CA ALA A 82 20.25 0.14 14.23
C ALA A 82 21.51 0.98 14.45
N SER A 83 22.62 0.72 13.74
CA SER A 83 23.84 1.55 13.84
C SER A 83 23.72 2.90 13.13
N ILE A 84 22.79 3.04 12.18
CA ILE A 84 22.58 4.28 11.41
C ILE A 84 21.42 5.11 11.99
N GLY A 85 20.41 4.43 12.54
CA GLY A 85 19.22 5.08 13.08
C GLY A 85 19.46 5.79 14.41
N PRO A 86 18.58 6.74 14.78
CA PRO A 86 18.59 7.35 16.11
C PRO A 86 18.45 6.27 17.20
N PRO A 87 19.05 6.48 18.39
CA PRO A 87 19.00 5.49 19.47
C PRO A 87 17.54 5.15 19.80
N ARG A 88 17.21 3.85 19.86
CA ARG A 88 15.87 3.40 20.26
C ARG A 88 15.56 3.94 21.64
N LYS A 89 14.49 4.74 21.77
CA LYS A 89 13.95 5.10 23.09
C LYS A 89 13.55 3.82 23.81
N SER A 90 14.15 3.56 24.98
CA SER A 90 13.71 2.51 25.88
C SER A 90 12.27 2.81 26.29
N VAL A 91 11.36 1.90 25.97
CA VAL A 91 10.01 1.91 26.52
C VAL A 91 10.13 1.31 27.92
N THR A 92 9.94 2.15 28.94
CA THR A 92 9.84 1.75 30.35
C THR A 92 8.46 1.18 30.62
#